data_AF-A0A534Y9R4-F1
#
_entry.id   AF-A0A534Y9R4-F1
#
_cell.length_a   1.000
_cell.length_b   1.000
_cell.length_c   1.000
_cell.angle_alpha   90.00
_cell.angle_beta   90.00
_cell.angle_gamma   90.00
#
_symmetry.space_group_name_H-M   'P 1'
#
loop_
_entity.id
_entity.type
_entity.pdbx_description
1 polymer ?
#
loop_
_entity_poly.entity_id
_entity_poly.type
_entity_poly.pdbx_seq_one_letter_code
_entity_poly.pdbx_strand_id
1 'polypeptide(L)'
;MRIAVLLALALSSPALAWEPNGVASVDARLSELREAWQGKDPGAVLQDKIKRARQKQRPAWVDHKAWYIEEKNRRLYFGVGASSKISAATLDSADFSGVEGRAGGPSALDWYFDPAASVLYALIVDERQ
;
A
#
# COMPACT_ATOMS: atom_id res chain seq x y z
N MET A 1 3.94 29.52 30.71
CA MET A 1 3.41 28.17 30.40
C MET A 1 2.08 28.32 29.68
N ARG A 2 2.04 28.06 28.37
CA ARG A 2 0.84 27.82 27.56
C ARG A 2 1.31 27.32 26.19
N ILE A 3 1.21 26.01 26.03
CA ILE A 3 1.55 25.24 24.82
C ILE A 3 0.46 25.57 23.79
N ALA A 4 0.85 26.14 22.66
CA ALA A 4 -0.05 26.42 21.55
C ALA A 4 0.35 25.53 20.36
N VAL A 5 -0.35 24.39 20.29
CA VAL A 5 -0.86 23.72 19.08
C VAL A 5 0.04 23.78 17.83
N LEU A 6 0.86 22.74 17.67
CA LEU A 6 1.41 22.30 16.39
C LEU A 6 0.64 21.03 15.98
N LEU A 7 -0.55 21.19 15.40
CA LEU A 7 -1.27 20.06 14.81
C LEU A 7 -2.11 20.55 13.62
N ALA A 8 -2.06 19.76 12.54
CA ALA A 8 -2.92 19.82 11.36
C ALA A 8 -2.57 20.86 10.27
N LEU A 9 -1.34 20.79 9.77
CA LEU A 9 -1.09 20.99 8.34
C LEU A 9 -0.61 19.66 7.76
N ALA A 10 -1.52 18.69 7.68
CA ALA A 10 -1.41 17.67 6.64
C ALA A 10 -1.69 18.40 5.32
N LEU A 11 -0.66 19.10 4.84
CA LEU A 11 -0.61 19.63 3.50
C LEU A 11 -1.03 18.48 2.58
N SER A 12 -2.08 18.74 1.81
CA SER A 12 -2.51 17.96 0.66
C SER A 12 -1.38 17.98 -0.38
N SER A 13 -0.25 17.35 -0.06
CA SER A 13 0.77 17.01 -1.02
C SER A 13 0.07 16.16 -2.07
N PRO A 14 0.31 16.39 -3.38
CA PRO A 14 -0.06 15.39 -4.37
C PRO A 14 0.48 14.07 -3.83
N ALA A 15 -0.38 13.06 -3.70
CA ALA A 15 -0.01 11.80 -3.09
C ALA A 15 1.20 11.24 -3.84
N LEU A 16 2.38 11.58 -3.34
CA LEU A 16 3.63 10.92 -3.65
C LEU A 16 3.34 9.46 -3.41
N ALA A 17 3.72 8.64 -4.38
CA ALA A 17 3.66 7.21 -4.23
C ALA A 17 4.16 6.84 -2.83
N TRP A 18 3.31 6.17 -2.05
CA TRP A 18 3.67 5.88 -0.67
C TRP A 18 4.80 4.85 -0.67
N GLU A 19 5.84 5.13 0.13
CA GLU A 19 7.03 4.28 0.25
C GLU A 19 7.22 3.85 1.71
N PRO A 20 7.57 2.58 1.98
CA PRO A 20 8.03 2.17 3.29
C PRO A 20 9.46 2.70 3.52
N ASN A 21 9.62 3.62 4.46
CA ASN A 21 10.90 4.27 4.77
C ASN A 21 11.40 4.03 6.21
N GLY A 22 10.73 3.14 6.95
CA GLY A 22 11.05 2.78 8.34
C GLY A 22 9.94 1.93 8.95
N VAL A 23 10.16 1.39 10.15
CA VAL A 23 9.10 0.60 10.84
C VAL A 23 7.91 1.50 11.17
N ALA A 24 8.16 2.74 11.58
CA ALA A 24 7.12 3.70 11.92
C ALA A 24 6.21 4.07 10.74
N SER A 25 6.73 4.17 9.51
CA SER A 25 5.89 4.47 8.34
C SER A 25 5.00 3.30 7.97
N VAL A 26 5.48 2.06 8.13
CA VAL A 26 4.65 0.86 7.95
C VAL A 26 3.54 0.80 9.00
N ASP A 27 3.85 1.01 10.26
CA ASP A 27 2.85 1.01 11.33
C ASP A 27 1.80 2.11 11.10
N ALA A 28 2.23 3.31 10.69
CA ALA A 28 1.32 4.40 10.33
C ALA A 28 0.42 4.02 9.15
N ARG A 29 0.96 3.37 8.12
CA ARG A 29 0.18 2.89 6.97
C ARG A 29 -0.83 1.82 7.38
N LEU A 30 -0.44 0.87 8.21
CA LEU A 30 -1.35 -0.16 8.73
C LEU A 30 -2.48 0.46 9.57
N SER A 31 -2.18 1.46 10.40
CA SER A 31 -3.21 2.19 11.15
C SER A 31 -4.15 2.95 10.22
N GLU A 32 -3.61 3.68 9.24
CA GLU A 32 -4.38 4.41 8.23
C GLU A 32 -5.36 3.49 7.50
N LEU A 33 -4.89 2.32 7.03
CA LEU A 33 -5.74 1.36 6.32
C LEU A 33 -6.80 0.74 7.23
N ARG A 34 -6.44 0.42 8.48
CA ARG A 34 -7.39 -0.12 9.46
C ARG A 34 -8.50 0.88 9.74
N GLU A 35 -8.16 2.14 10.01
CA GLU A 35 -9.13 3.22 10.25
C GLU A 35 -9.96 3.50 8.99
N ALA A 36 -9.33 3.51 7.81
CA ALA A 36 -10.00 3.76 6.55
C ALA A 36 -11.03 2.67 6.21
N TRP A 37 -10.90 1.44 6.70
CA TRP A 37 -11.79 0.33 6.35
C TRP A 37 -12.66 -0.17 7.51
N GLN A 38 -12.42 0.31 8.73
CA GLN A 38 -13.22 -0.09 9.88
C GLN A 38 -14.71 0.20 9.64
N GLY A 39 -15.53 -0.84 9.75
CA GLY A 39 -16.98 -0.74 9.55
C GLY A 39 -17.43 -0.52 8.10
N LYS A 40 -16.52 -0.54 7.11
CA LYS A 40 -16.86 -0.47 5.69
C LYS A 40 -17.21 -1.85 5.14
N ASP A 41 -18.11 -1.88 4.16
CA ASP A 41 -18.41 -3.08 3.41
C ASP A 41 -17.26 -3.42 2.43
N PRO A 42 -17.17 -4.68 1.95
CA PRO A 42 -16.13 -5.10 1.04
C PRO A 42 -16.06 -4.30 -0.27
N GLY A 43 -17.20 -3.79 -0.77
CA GLY A 43 -17.25 -2.98 -1.98
C GLY A 43 -16.60 -1.61 -1.77
N ALA A 44 -16.90 -0.94 -0.65
CA ALA A 44 -16.25 0.31 -0.29
C ALA A 44 -14.73 0.16 -0.07
N VAL A 45 -14.29 -0.98 0.51
CA VAL A 45 -12.86 -1.30 0.62
C VAL A 45 -12.21 -1.49 -0.75
N LEU A 46 -12.87 -2.23 -1.65
CA LEU A 46 -12.38 -2.43 -3.03
C LEU A 46 -12.25 -1.09 -3.77
N GLN A 47 -13.22 -0.19 -3.66
CA GLN A 47 -13.15 1.13 -4.28
C GLN A 47 -11.97 1.97 -3.74
N ASP A 48 -11.65 1.86 -2.45
CA ASP A 48 -10.48 2.50 -1.87
C ASP A 48 -9.17 1.90 -2.42
N LYS A 49 -9.08 0.57 -2.54
CA LYS A 49 -7.93 -0.10 -3.17
C LYS A 49 -7.73 0.34 -4.63
N ILE A 50 -8.81 0.40 -5.41
CA ILE A 50 -8.78 0.90 -6.81
C ILE A 50 -8.28 2.34 -6.85
N LYS A 51 -8.77 3.20 -5.94
CA LYS A 51 -8.33 4.60 -5.86
C LYS A 51 -6.83 4.70 -5.58
N ARG A 52 -6.29 3.89 -4.65
CA ARG A 52 -4.86 3.83 -4.34
C ARG A 52 -4.05 3.29 -5.51
N ALA A 53 -4.53 2.24 -6.18
CA ALA A 53 -3.90 1.67 -7.36
C ALA A 53 -3.75 2.68 -8.51
N ARG A 54 -4.67 3.64 -8.63
CA ARG A 54 -4.66 4.71 -9.65
C ARG A 54 -3.75 5.90 -9.31
N GLN A 55 -2.86 5.78 -8.32
CA GLN A 55 -1.87 6.82 -8.05
C GLN A 55 -1.05 7.15 -9.31
N LYS A 56 -0.74 8.45 -9.51
CA LYS A 56 -0.13 8.93 -10.77
C LYS A 56 1.34 8.57 -10.92
N GLN A 57 2.03 8.45 -9.78
CA GLN A 57 3.45 8.18 -9.73
C GLN A 57 3.66 6.69 -9.47
N ARG A 58 4.55 6.06 -10.23
CA ARG A 58 5.02 4.70 -9.97
C ARG A 58 5.81 4.70 -8.65
N PRO A 59 5.39 3.92 -7.64
CA PRO A 59 6.20 3.72 -6.45
C PRO A 59 7.50 2.96 -6.76
N ALA A 60 8.59 3.32 -6.08
CA ALA A 60 9.88 2.66 -6.20
C ALA A 60 9.81 1.20 -5.79
N TRP A 61 8.99 0.88 -4.77
CA TRP A 61 8.80 -0.49 -4.31
C TRP A 61 8.30 -1.45 -5.40
N VAL A 62 7.67 -0.97 -6.49
CA VAL A 62 7.20 -1.83 -7.60
C VAL A 62 8.37 -2.56 -8.29
N ASP A 63 9.55 -1.95 -8.33
CA ASP A 63 10.72 -2.52 -8.99
C ASP A 63 11.57 -3.40 -8.05
N HIS A 64 11.16 -3.51 -6.78
CA HIS A 64 11.85 -4.31 -5.80
C HIS A 64 11.38 -5.77 -5.86
N LYS A 65 12.31 -6.72 -5.81
CA LYS A 65 11.97 -8.16 -5.79
C LYS A 65 11.48 -8.61 -4.41
N ALA A 66 12.28 -8.39 -3.40
CA ALA A 66 11.98 -8.60 -1.99
C ALA A 66 13.05 -7.86 -1.17
N TRP A 67 12.68 -7.27 -0.05
CA TRP A 67 13.62 -6.59 0.84
C TRP A 67 13.11 -6.64 2.27
N TYR A 68 13.90 -6.11 3.20
CA TYR A 68 13.47 -5.92 4.57
C TYR A 68 13.86 -4.54 5.08
N ILE A 69 13.14 -4.08 6.09
CA ILE A 69 13.52 -2.95 6.94
C ILE A 69 13.74 -3.53 8.33
N GLU A 70 14.83 -3.14 8.97
CA GLU A 70 15.15 -3.56 10.32
C GLU A 70 15.46 -2.33 11.16
N GLU A 71 14.70 -2.15 12.23
CA GLU A 71 14.93 -1.08 13.19
C GLU A 71 14.81 -1.63 14.61
N LYS A 72 15.84 -1.36 15.42
CA LYS A 72 15.97 -1.87 16.79
C LYS A 72 15.88 -3.39 16.80
N ASN A 73 14.71 -3.93 17.17
CA ASN A 73 14.46 -5.38 17.32
C ASN A 73 13.28 -5.86 16.47
N ARG A 74 12.83 -5.07 15.48
CA ARG A 74 11.75 -5.47 14.56
C ARG A 74 12.30 -5.52 13.14
N ARG A 75 12.06 -6.64 12.46
CA ARG A 75 12.37 -6.83 11.05
C ARG A 75 11.09 -7.06 10.27
N LEU A 76 10.86 -6.21 9.28
CA LEU A 76 9.71 -6.26 8.39
C LEU A 76 10.18 -6.71 7.01
N TYR A 77 9.61 -7.80 6.51
CA TYR A 77 9.90 -8.32 5.17
C TYR A 77 8.85 -7.84 4.20
N PHE A 78 9.28 -7.40 3.02
CA PHE A 78 8.40 -6.89 1.97
C PHE A 78 8.47 -7.75 0.73
N GLY A 79 7.29 -7.99 0.16
CA GLY A 79 7.11 -8.66 -1.12
C GLY A 79 6.17 -7.87 -2.02
N VAL A 80 6.33 -8.06 -3.32
CA VAL A 80 5.47 -7.44 -4.33
C VAL A 80 4.72 -8.53 -5.09
N GLY A 81 3.40 -8.52 -4.97
CA GLY A 81 2.51 -9.32 -5.80
C GLY A 81 2.24 -8.62 -7.11
N ALA A 82 2.15 -9.37 -8.21
CA ALA A 82 1.81 -8.84 -9.53
C ALA A 82 0.67 -9.64 -10.17
N SER A 83 -0.24 -8.93 -10.83
CA SER A 83 -1.28 -9.52 -11.66
C SER A 83 -0.70 -10.03 -12.98
N SER A 84 -1.46 -10.90 -13.67
CA SER A 84 -1.33 -11.04 -15.12
C SER A 84 -1.68 -9.71 -15.80
N LYS A 85 -1.36 -9.55 -17.09
CA LYS A 85 -1.75 -8.33 -17.82
C LYS A 85 -3.26 -8.14 -17.80
N ILE A 86 -3.72 -6.98 -17.35
CA ILE A 86 -5.13 -6.57 -17.31
C ILE A 86 -5.27 -5.23 -18.03
N SER A 87 -6.38 -5.03 -18.74
CA SER A 87 -6.64 -3.72 -19.34
C SER A 87 -7.03 -2.70 -18.27
N ALA A 88 -6.80 -1.41 -18.52
CA ALA A 88 -7.22 -0.35 -17.61
C ALA A 88 -8.75 -0.36 -17.37
N ALA A 89 -9.54 -0.77 -18.37
CA ALA A 89 -10.99 -0.90 -18.27
C ALA A 89 -11.43 -2.04 -17.32
N THR A 90 -10.56 -3.00 -17.06
CA THR A 90 -10.83 -4.16 -16.20
C THR A 90 -10.27 -4.03 -14.78
N LEU A 91 -9.64 -2.90 -14.45
CA LEU A 91 -9.07 -2.65 -13.12
C LEU A 91 -10.13 -2.71 -12.02
N ASP A 92 -11.33 -2.21 -12.30
CA ASP A 92 -12.42 -2.11 -11.31
C ASP A 92 -13.00 -3.49 -10.93
N SER A 93 -12.70 -4.51 -11.73
CA SER A 93 -13.05 -5.91 -11.49
C SER A 93 -11.82 -6.81 -11.33
N ALA A 94 -10.63 -6.23 -11.11
CA ALA A 94 -9.41 -7.00 -10.96
C ALA A 94 -9.41 -7.81 -9.66
N ASP A 95 -8.71 -8.95 -9.67
CA ASP A 95 -8.56 -9.80 -8.49
C ASP A 95 -7.45 -9.26 -7.57
N PHE A 96 -7.77 -8.25 -6.76
CA PHE A 96 -6.85 -7.66 -5.79
C PHE A 96 -6.37 -8.69 -4.76
N SER A 97 -7.27 -9.52 -4.23
CA SER A 97 -6.95 -10.54 -3.23
C SER A 97 -5.98 -11.60 -3.77
N GLY A 98 -6.15 -12.03 -5.03
CA GLY A 98 -5.22 -12.95 -5.68
C GLY A 98 -3.84 -12.34 -5.93
N VAL A 99 -3.76 -11.04 -6.24
CA VAL A 99 -2.46 -10.32 -6.36
C VAL A 99 -1.78 -10.23 -5.00
N GLU A 100 -2.51 -9.88 -3.95
CA GLU A 100 -2.01 -9.83 -2.58
C GLU A 100 -1.47 -11.19 -2.12
N GLY A 101 -2.22 -12.27 -2.37
CA GLY A 101 -1.82 -13.64 -2.01
C GLY A 101 -0.53 -14.12 -2.69
N ARG A 102 -0.19 -13.62 -3.89
CA ARG A 102 1.05 -13.98 -4.60
C ARG A 102 2.32 -13.45 -3.96
N ALA A 103 2.24 -12.36 -3.19
CA ALA A 103 3.42 -11.82 -2.52
C ALA A 103 3.79 -12.59 -1.24
N GLY A 104 2.87 -13.40 -0.71
CA GLY A 104 3.17 -14.38 0.36
C GLY A 104 3.28 -13.81 1.78
N GLY A 105 2.53 -12.75 2.12
CA GLY A 105 2.50 -12.18 3.47
C GLY A 105 1.09 -11.78 3.94
N PRO A 106 0.91 -11.51 5.24
CA PRO A 106 -0.42 -11.34 5.85
C PRO A 106 -1.08 -9.99 5.59
N SER A 107 -0.32 -8.93 5.29
CA SER A 107 -0.86 -7.57 5.29
C SER A 107 -0.47 -6.78 4.04
N ALA A 108 -1.48 -6.33 3.29
CA ALA A 108 -1.29 -5.40 2.17
C ALA A 108 -1.15 -3.97 2.66
N LEU A 109 -0.14 -3.26 2.15
CA LEU A 109 0.18 -1.88 2.49
C LEU A 109 -0.21 -0.89 1.40
N ASP A 110 -0.09 -1.30 0.13
CA ASP A 110 -0.46 -0.44 -0.98
C ASP A 110 -0.66 -1.19 -2.29
N TRP A 111 -1.23 -0.48 -3.28
CA TRP A 111 -1.46 -0.98 -4.63
C TRP A 111 -1.00 0.03 -5.68
N TYR A 112 -0.59 -0.47 -6.83
CA TYR A 112 -0.26 0.37 -7.99
C TYR A 112 -0.66 -0.33 -9.28
N PHE A 113 -1.44 0.34 -10.12
CA PHE A 113 -1.68 -0.11 -11.49
C PHE A 113 -0.74 0.64 -12.43
N ASP A 114 0.13 -0.11 -13.10
CA ASP A 114 0.99 0.41 -14.15
C ASP A 114 0.23 0.39 -15.49
N PRO A 115 -0.19 1.55 -16.03
CA PRO A 115 -0.90 1.59 -17.30
C PRO A 115 0.00 1.21 -18.49
N ALA A 116 1.31 1.43 -18.41
CA ALA A 116 2.25 1.11 -19.48
C ALA A 116 2.50 -0.41 -19.56
N ALA A 117 2.65 -1.07 -18.41
CA ALA A 117 2.80 -2.52 -18.34
C ALA A 117 1.46 -3.27 -18.37
N SER A 118 0.36 -2.59 -18.07
CA SER A 118 -0.97 -3.19 -17.87
C SER A 118 -0.98 -4.19 -16.71
N VAL A 119 -0.30 -3.87 -15.60
CA VAL A 119 -0.13 -4.78 -14.44
C VAL A 119 -0.56 -4.07 -13.15
N LEU A 120 -1.33 -4.78 -12.32
CA LEU A 120 -1.64 -4.39 -10.95
C LEU A 120 -0.61 -5.02 -10.01
N TYR A 121 0.01 -4.19 -9.19
CA TYR A 121 0.95 -4.56 -8.16
C TYR A 121 0.34 -4.35 -6.77
N ALA A 122 0.70 -5.21 -5.82
CA ALA A 122 0.37 -5.05 -4.41
C ALA A 122 1.64 -5.18 -3.57
N LEU A 123 1.87 -4.21 -2.69
CA LEU A 123 2.92 -4.26 -1.69
C LEU A 123 2.41 -4.96 -0.43
N ILE A 124 3.09 -6.04 -0.04
CA ILE A 124 2.76 -6.82 1.15
C ILE A 124 3.91 -6.75 2.14
N VAL A 125 3.56 -6.70 3.43
CA VAL A 125 4.51 -6.85 4.54
C VAL A 125 4.22 -8.10 5.35
N ASP A 126 5.30 -8.72 5.82
CA ASP A 126 5.31 -9.85 6.75
C ASP A 126 6.27 -9.54 7.91
N GLU A 127 5.75 -9.61 9.12
CA GLU A 127 6.53 -9.53 10.35
C GLU A 127 6.77 -10.97 10.83
N ARG A 128 7.80 -11.62 10.25
CA ARG A 128 8.24 -12.93 10.75
C ARG A 128 9.00 -12.70 12.05
N GLN A 129 8.36 -13.08 13.16
CA GLN A 129 9.00 -13.19 14.48
C GLN A 129 10.00 -14.35 14.50
#